data_AF-A0A7W8IH94-F1
#
_entry.id   AF-A0A7W8IH94-F1
#
_cell.length_a   1.000
_cell.length_b   1.000
_cell.length_c   1.000
_cell.angle_alpha   90.00
_cell.angle_beta   90.00
_cell.angle_gamma   90.00
#
_symmetry.space_group_name_H-M   'P 1'
#
loop_
_entity.id
_entity.type
_entity.pdbx_description
1 polymer ?
#
loop_
_entity_poly.entity_id
_entity_poly.type
_entity_poly.pdbx_seq_one_letter_code
_entity_poly.pdbx_strand_id
1 'polypeptide(L)'
;MEGVVLTPEQTTALQRRAREEGVTIHAVISAALIIAGRAIDESWRNNPLRIMSAAEIRDILGLKDQCMVSFGGGEISISQGDSMTFWELARFANMASLPSRAQKIYPG
;
A
#
# COMPACT_ATOMS: atom_id res chain seq x y z
N MET A 1 0.76 -2.37 23.14
CA MET A 1 -0.11 -1.92 22.03
C MET A 1 -0.72 -3.17 21.45
N GLU A 2 -2.02 -3.37 21.64
CA GLU A 2 -2.72 -4.51 21.02
C GLU A 2 -3.02 -4.14 19.57
N GLY A 3 -2.60 -5.00 18.63
CA GLY A 3 -2.90 -4.84 17.21
C GLY A 3 -4.30 -5.33 16.89
N VAL A 4 -4.84 -4.88 15.76
CA VAL A 4 -6.06 -5.48 15.18
C VAL A 4 -5.69 -6.85 14.61
N VAL A 5 -6.39 -7.90 15.05
CA VAL A 5 -6.17 -9.27 14.56
C VAL A 5 -7.35 -9.69 13.71
N LEU A 6 -7.07 -10.12 12.47
CA LEU A 6 -8.06 -10.74 11.60
C LEU A 6 -8.10 -12.24 11.87
N THR A 7 -9.30 -12.83 11.87
CA THR A 7 -9.42 -14.29 11.98
C THR A 7 -8.83 -15.00 10.75
N PRO A 8 -8.52 -16.31 10.82
CA PRO A 8 -8.08 -17.07 9.66
C PRO A 8 -9.08 -17.01 8.49
N GLU A 9 -10.38 -17.05 8.78
CA GLU A 9 -11.44 -16.98 7.78
C GLU A 9 -11.47 -15.61 7.09
N GLN A 10 -11.38 -14.53 7.87
CA GLN A 10 -11.30 -13.15 7.34
C GLN A 10 -10.04 -12.96 6.49
N THR A 11 -8.90 -13.46 6.96
CA THR A 11 -7.62 -13.38 6.24
C THR A 11 -7.70 -14.14 4.92
N THR A 12 -8.26 -15.35 4.93
CA THR A 12 -8.42 -16.18 3.73
C THR A 12 -9.38 -15.54 2.73
N ALA A 13 -10.50 -15.00 3.20
CA ALA A 13 -11.45 -14.29 2.36
C ALA A 13 -10.83 -13.04 1.72
N LEU A 14 -10.03 -12.29 2.49
CA LEU A 14 -9.32 -11.11 2.01
C LEU A 14 -8.28 -11.47 0.94
N GLN A 15 -7.50 -12.52 1.17
CA GLN A 15 -6.51 -13.04 0.21
C GLN A 15 -7.17 -13.47 -1.10
N ARG A 16 -8.25 -14.26 -1.01
CA ARG A 16 -9.01 -14.69 -2.20
C ARG A 16 -9.50 -13.48 -2.99
N ARG A 17 -10.13 -12.51 -2.31
CA ARG A 17 -10.70 -11.36 -3.00
C ARG A 17 -9.64 -10.44 -3.59
N ALA A 18 -8.54 -10.20 -2.88
CA ALA A 18 -7.41 -9.43 -3.41
C ALA A 18 -6.86 -10.04 -4.70
N ARG A 19 -6.76 -11.37 -4.74
CA ARG A 19 -6.35 -12.11 -5.96
C ARG A 19 -7.34 -11.95 -7.10
N GLU A 20 -8.65 -12.05 -6.84
CA GLU A 20 -9.70 -11.84 -7.85
C GLU A 20 -9.64 -10.42 -8.44
N GLU A 21 -9.30 -9.43 -7.64
CA GLU A 21 -9.21 -8.01 -8.03
C GLU A 21 -7.84 -7.64 -8.62
N GLY A 22 -6.88 -8.58 -8.68
CA GLY A 22 -5.54 -8.36 -9.23
C GLY A 22 -4.66 -7.43 -8.39
N VAL A 23 -4.85 -7.39 -7.07
CA VAL A 23 -4.15 -6.49 -6.15
C VAL A 23 -3.44 -7.24 -5.02
N THR A 24 -2.44 -6.61 -4.41
CA THR A 24 -1.75 -7.14 -3.22
C THR A 24 -2.51 -6.85 -1.93
N ILE A 25 -2.30 -7.67 -0.90
CA ILE A 25 -2.87 -7.44 0.44
C ILE A 25 -2.43 -6.08 1.02
N HIS A 26 -1.18 -5.69 0.76
CA HIS A 26 -0.67 -4.37 1.15
C HIS A 26 -1.53 -3.22 0.59
N ALA A 27 -1.88 -3.29 -0.69
CA ALA A 27 -2.71 -2.27 -1.34
C ALA A 27 -4.14 -2.24 -0.78
N VAL A 28 -4.69 -3.42 -0.46
CA VAL A 28 -6.02 -3.55 0.16
C VAL A 28 -6.05 -2.96 1.58
N ILE A 29 -5.03 -3.24 2.40
CA ILE A 29 -4.91 -2.66 3.74
C ILE A 29 -4.70 -1.14 3.65
N SER A 30 -3.90 -0.67 2.69
CA SER A 30 -3.71 0.77 2.46
C SER A 30 -5.02 1.47 2.13
N ALA A 31 -5.82 0.89 1.23
CA ALA A 31 -7.15 1.41 0.88
C ALA A 31 -8.10 1.44 2.08
N ALA A 32 -8.11 0.37 2.89
CA ALA A 32 -8.90 0.30 4.12
C ALA A 32 -8.50 1.42 5.11
N LEU A 33 -7.20 1.66 5.28
CA LEU A 33 -6.68 2.70 6.16
C LEU A 33 -7.10 4.10 5.72
N ILE A 34 -7.08 4.39 4.41
CA ILE A 34 -7.51 5.69 3.88
C ILE A 34 -8.99 5.93 4.13
N ILE A 35 -9.83 4.92 3.85
CA ILE A 35 -11.27 5.03 4.03
C ILE A 35 -11.61 5.20 5.52
N ALA A 36 -11.01 4.38 6.38
CA ALA A 36 -11.19 4.50 7.82
C ALA A 36 -10.71 5.86 8.34
N GLY A 37 -9.52 6.30 7.92
CA GLY A 37 -8.94 7.57 8.31
C GLY A 37 -9.79 8.78 7.90
N ARG A 38 -10.28 8.82 6.65
CA ARG A 38 -11.19 9.87 6.18
C ARG A 38 -12.54 9.87 6.92
N ALA A 39 -13.00 8.71 7.37
CA ALA A 39 -14.24 8.59 8.13
C ALA A 39 -14.08 9.18 9.55
N ILE A 40 -12.94 8.97 10.19
CA ILE A 40 -12.72 9.36 11.61
C ILE A 40 -12.03 10.71 11.81
N ASP A 41 -11.20 11.16 10.85
CA ASP A 41 -10.35 12.33 10.98
C ASP A 41 -10.67 13.38 9.90
N GLU A 42 -11.08 14.57 10.34
CA GLU A 42 -11.43 15.69 9.46
C GLU A 42 -10.22 16.18 8.64
N SER A 43 -9.02 16.15 9.22
CA SER A 43 -7.80 16.53 8.50
C SER A 43 -7.50 15.55 7.36
N TRP A 44 -7.74 14.25 7.55
CA TRP A 44 -7.57 13.25 6.48
C TRP A 44 -8.62 13.39 5.39
N ARG A 45 -9.85 13.77 5.77
CA ARG A 45 -10.95 14.01 4.86
C ARG A 45 -10.69 15.24 3.97
N ASN A 46 -10.12 16.28 4.56
CA ASN A 46 -9.99 17.59 3.94
C ASN A 46 -8.58 17.89 3.40
N ASN A 47 -7.63 16.96 3.45
CA ASN A 47 -6.28 17.15 2.93
C ASN A 47 -5.85 16.02 2.00
N PRO A 48 -4.94 16.27 1.04
CA PRO A 48 -4.32 15.19 0.28
C PRO A 48 -3.59 14.24 1.23
N LEU A 49 -3.73 12.93 0.99
CA LEU A 49 -3.11 11.90 1.80
C LEU A 49 -1.90 11.33 1.10
N ARG A 50 -0.84 11.08 1.89
CA ARG A 50 0.37 10.39 1.46
C ARG A 50 0.56 9.12 2.27
N ILE A 51 0.64 7.99 1.58
CA ILE A 51 1.03 6.71 2.18
C ILE A 51 2.46 6.41 1.78
N MET A 52 3.30 6.18 2.78
CA MET A 52 4.64 5.63 2.61
C MET A 52 4.65 4.19 3.09
N SER A 53 5.03 3.28 2.21
CA SER A 53 5.21 1.87 2.53
C SER A 53 6.63 1.42 2.24
N ALA A 54 7.22 0.68 3.18
CA ALA A 54 8.49 0.01 2.93
C ALA A 54 8.29 -1.08 1.86
N ALA A 55 9.11 -1.04 0.82
CA ALA A 55 9.19 -2.04 -0.23
C ALA A 55 10.58 -2.65 -0.24
N GLU A 56 10.68 -3.96 -0.46
CA GLU A 56 11.96 -4.62 -0.66
C GLU A 56 12.60 -4.14 -1.97
N ILE A 57 13.85 -3.68 -1.91
CA ILE A 57 14.60 -3.19 -3.08
C ILE A 57 15.84 -4.05 -3.39
N ARG A 58 15.95 -5.23 -2.77
CA ARG A 58 17.09 -6.13 -2.92
C ARG A 58 17.32 -6.54 -4.37
N ASP A 59 16.26 -6.85 -5.10
CA ASP A 59 16.35 -7.21 -6.52
C ASP A 59 16.83 -6.04 -7.39
N ILE A 60 16.42 -4.81 -7.06
CA ILE A 60 16.84 -3.60 -7.78
C ILE A 60 18.32 -3.34 -7.55
N LEU A 61 18.79 -3.54 -6.32
CA LEU A 61 20.17 -3.28 -5.93
C LEU A 61 21.12 -4.47 -6.15
N GLY A 62 20.61 -5.63 -6.60
CA GLY A 62 21.40 -6.85 -6.77
C GLY A 62 21.90 -7.47 -5.45
N LEU A 63 21.21 -7.21 -4.34
CA LEU A 63 21.71 -7.46 -2.97
C LEU A 63 21.28 -8.81 -2.35
N LYS A 64 20.62 -9.70 -3.09
CA LYS A 64 20.12 -11.03 -2.68
C LYS A 64 20.37 -11.42 -1.21
N ASP A 65 21.48 -12.12 -0.94
CA ASP A 65 21.80 -12.72 0.37
C ASP A 65 22.60 -11.79 1.29
N GLN A 66 22.74 -10.51 0.95
CA GLN A 66 23.48 -9.58 1.79
C GLN A 66 22.65 -9.19 3.01
N CYS A 67 23.27 -9.33 4.19
CA CYS A 67 22.68 -8.90 5.45
C CYS A 67 22.83 -7.38 5.59
N MET A 68 21.92 -6.63 4.99
CA MET A 68 21.88 -5.17 5.09
C MET A 68 20.47 -4.61 4.98
N VAL A 69 20.30 -3.38 5.48
CA VAL A 69 19.08 -2.60 5.34
C VAL A 69 18.86 -2.25 3.87
N SER A 70 17.78 -2.80 3.30
CA SER A 70 17.51 -2.77 1.85
C SER A 70 16.00 -2.63 1.59
N PHE A 71 15.42 -1.57 2.16
CA PHE A 71 14.05 -1.16 1.87
C PHE A 71 14.02 0.25 1.27
N GLY A 72 13.16 0.43 0.27
CA GLY A 72 12.81 1.72 -0.31
C GLY A 72 11.40 2.13 0.11
N GLY A 73 11.05 3.40 -0.10
CA GLY A 73 9.69 3.90 0.11
C GLY A 73 8.95 4.05 -1.22
N GLY A 74 7.75 3.48 -1.31
CA GLY A 74 6.76 3.90 -2.31
C GLY A 74 5.88 5.01 -1.73
N GLU A 75 5.68 6.10 -2.47
CA GLU A 75 4.75 7.16 -2.08
C GLU A 75 3.51 7.14 -2.97
N ILE A 76 2.34 7.20 -2.35
CA ILE A 76 1.05 7.31 -3.02
C ILE A 76 0.38 8.60 -2.55
N SER A 77 0.16 9.54 -3.46
CA SER A 77 -0.59 10.77 -3.20
C SER A 77 -2.02 10.63 -3.70
N ILE A 78 -2.99 10.89 -2.82
CA ILE A 78 -4.43 10.85 -3.15
C ILE A 78 -5.01 12.24 -2.98
N SER A 79 -5.54 12.81 -4.06
CA SER A 79 -6.13 14.14 -4.07
C SER A 79 -7.43 14.19 -3.26
N GLN A 80 -7.79 15.41 -2.85
CA GLN A 80 -9.12 15.69 -2.31
C GLN A 80 -10.16 15.54 -3.42
N GLY A 81 -11.33 14.97 -3.11
CA GLY A 81 -12.47 14.90 -4.04
C GLY A 81 -12.53 13.67 -4.95
N ASP A 82 -11.48 12.85 -5.01
CA ASP A 82 -11.53 11.58 -5.74
C ASP A 82 -12.44 10.59 -5.00
N SER A 83 -13.68 10.42 -5.47
CA SER A 83 -14.60 9.41 -4.96
C SER A 83 -14.30 8.05 -5.58
N MET A 84 -13.24 7.40 -5.10
CA MET A 84 -12.94 6.03 -5.48
C MET A 84 -13.70 5.06 -4.57
N THR A 85 -14.25 4.00 -5.15
CA THR A 85 -14.69 2.83 -4.39
C THR A 85 -13.48 2.15 -3.73
N PHE A 86 -13.75 1.28 -2.75
CA PHE A 86 -12.71 0.53 -2.04
C PHE A 86 -11.71 -0.18 -2.97
N TRP A 87 -12.22 -0.90 -3.98
CA TRP A 87 -11.38 -1.68 -4.88
C TRP A 87 -10.68 -0.84 -5.95
N GLU A 88 -11.26 0.29 -6.35
CA GLU A 88 -10.56 1.27 -7.20
C GLU A 88 -9.37 1.87 -6.45
N LEU A 89 -9.55 2.20 -5.18
CA LEU A 89 -8.48 2.70 -4.33
C LEU A 89 -7.39 1.64 -4.10
N ALA A 90 -7.77 0.37 -3.89
CA ALA A 90 -6.82 -0.73 -3.77
C ALA A 90 -6.02 -0.92 -5.07
N ARG A 91 -6.66 -0.82 -6.25
CA ARG A 91 -5.96 -0.88 -7.54
C ARG A 91 -4.99 0.28 -7.73
N PHE A 92 -5.43 1.50 -7.40
CA PHE A 92 -4.58 2.68 -7.43
C PHE A 92 -3.36 2.50 -6.52
N ALA A 93 -3.57 2.01 -5.29
CA ALA A 93 -2.50 1.76 -4.35
C ALA A 93 -1.50 0.72 -4.85
N ASN A 94 -2.01 -0.34 -5.50
CA ASN A 94 -1.20 -1.44 -6.03
C ASN A 94 -0.27 -1.01 -7.17
N MET A 95 -0.76 -0.14 -8.07
CA MET A 95 0.05 0.40 -9.17
C MET A 95 1.21 1.26 -8.68
N ALA A 96 1.03 1.98 -7.57
CA ALA A 96 2.08 2.83 -7.03
C ALA A 96 3.15 2.05 -6.26
N SER A 97 2.85 0.83 -5.79
CA SER A 97 3.81 -0.08 -5.15
C SER A 97 4.66 -0.91 -6.12
N LEU A 98 4.51 -0.75 -7.44
CA LEU A 98 5.30 -1.51 -8.41
C LEU A 98 6.80 -1.12 -8.37
N PRO A 99 7.73 -2.09 -8.38
CA PRO A 99 9.18 -1.85 -8.33
C PRO A 99 9.72 -0.92 -9.43
N SER A 100 9.03 -0.85 -10.57
CA SER A 100 9.37 0.04 -11.69
C SER A 100 9.36 1.53 -11.32
N ARG A 101 8.67 1.94 -10.25
CA ARG A 101 8.75 3.31 -9.70
C ARG A 101 9.92 3.50 -8.73
N ALA A 102 10.34 2.46 -8.00
CA ALA A 102 11.50 2.54 -7.10
C ALA A 102 12.81 2.76 -7.88
N GLN A 103 12.92 2.23 -9.10
CA GLN A 103 14.08 2.44 -9.98
C GLN A 103 14.28 3.91 -10.38
N LYS A 104 13.23 4.76 -10.37
CA LYS A 104 13.38 6.20 -10.61
C LYS A 104 14.00 6.95 -9.42
N ILE A 105 13.93 6.40 -8.21
CA ILE A 105 14.42 7.05 -6.98
C ILE A 105 15.90 6.71 -6.75
N TYR A 106 16.36 5.55 -7.21
CA TYR A 106 17.75 5.12 -7.13
C TYR A 106 18.33 4.92 -8.54
N PRO A 107 18.76 6.00 -9.23
CA PRO A 107 19.57 5.85 -10.43
C PRO A 107 20.92 5.24 -10.03
N GLY A 108 21.30 4.17 -10.73
CA GLY A 108 22.60 3.52 -10.56
C GLY A 108 23.77 4.43 -10.93
#